data_AF-A0AAV5C2U7-F1
#
_entry.id   AF-A0AAV5C2U7-F1
#
_cell.length_a   1.000
_cell.length_b   1.000
_cell.length_c   1.000
_cell.angle_alpha   90.00
_cell.angle_beta   90.00
_cell.angle_gamma   90.00
#
_symmetry.space_group_name_H-M   'P 1'
#
loop_
_entity.id
_entity.type
_entity.pdbx_description
1 polymer ?
#
loop_
_entity_poly.entity_id
_entity_poly.type
_entity_poly.pdbx_seq_one_letter_code
_entity_poly.pdbx_strand_id
1 'polypeptide(L)'
;MTTTTPSSGTTGLFNLQASTPASTLTPAPSFGVPATTGSTSAASTSTSQATSSAVQASSAGPTTAITPATSQAPKLPSEIVGKSVEEIIRDWNNELQDRTAKFRKHATAIAEWDKRILQNRNVLIRLEAEVAKVVETQTSLERQLELIETHQREVDKALQGMEEEAERIFQDERVLLREDEAASARDTMFEQAEVVKHELQHMTEQVKSIIQTMNATQGGELEAADSMTPFDVAVRILDNQLRSLMWIDEKATEFSGRIQKLPNTNASVDRDSGIPRFWLS
;
A
#
# COMPACT_ATOMS: atom_id res chain seq x y z
N MET A 1 -20.45 -70.30 49.93
CA MET A 1 -21.63 -69.50 49.52
C MET A 1 -21.09 -68.30 48.78
N THR A 2 -20.97 -68.37 47.44
CA THR A 2 -21.95 -67.83 46.44
C THR A 2 -22.10 -66.33 46.60
N THR A 3 -21.86 -65.41 45.67
CA THR A 3 -21.76 -65.37 44.20
C THR A 3 -21.42 -63.90 43.86
N THR A 4 -20.66 -63.60 42.80
CA THR A 4 -20.93 -62.51 41.82
C THR A 4 -19.81 -62.34 40.77
N THR A 5 -20.20 -62.49 39.51
CA THR A 5 -19.72 -61.84 38.26
C THR A 5 -20.99 -61.30 37.57
N PRO A 6 -20.96 -60.47 36.50
CA PRO A 6 -19.85 -59.94 35.68
C PRO A 6 -19.90 -58.41 35.42
N SER A 7 -18.90 -57.88 34.72
CA SER A 7 -18.96 -56.59 34.00
C SER A 7 -18.61 -56.83 32.53
N SER A 8 -19.48 -56.36 31.63
CA SER A 8 -19.28 -56.29 30.18
C SER A 8 -19.18 -54.83 29.77
N GLY A 9 -18.19 -54.52 28.92
CA GLY A 9 -18.08 -53.25 28.19
C GLY A 9 -17.60 -53.54 26.77
N THR A 10 -18.46 -53.24 25.80
CA THR A 10 -18.37 -53.53 24.36
C THR A 10 -18.59 -52.24 23.59
N THR A 11 -17.83 -52.03 22.50
CA THR A 11 -18.03 -51.14 21.33
C THR A 11 -18.11 -49.62 21.58
N GLY A 12 -17.67 -48.71 20.70
CA GLY A 12 -17.18 -48.77 19.32
C GLY A 12 -17.22 -47.33 18.80
N LEU A 13 -16.12 -46.85 18.21
CA LEU A 13 -15.94 -45.50 17.70
C LEU A 13 -15.94 -45.52 16.17
N PHE A 14 -16.93 -44.94 15.52
CA PHE A 14 -16.85 -44.42 14.14
C PHE A 14 -18.05 -43.49 13.88
N ASN A 15 -17.80 -42.20 13.67
CA ASN A 15 -18.71 -41.34 12.90
C ASN A 15 -17.89 -40.25 12.20
N LEU A 16 -17.85 -40.30 10.86
CA LEU A 16 -17.27 -39.28 10.00
C LEU A 16 -18.35 -38.21 9.74
N GLN A 17 -18.01 -36.94 9.98
CA GLN A 17 -18.77 -35.82 9.45
C GLN A 17 -17.83 -34.83 8.78
N ALA A 18 -17.98 -34.72 7.46
CA ALA A 18 -17.30 -33.75 6.62
C ALA A 18 -17.81 -32.33 6.95
N SER A 19 -16.90 -31.36 6.95
CA SER A 19 -17.22 -29.93 6.96
C SER A 19 -16.21 -29.19 6.10
N THR A 20 -16.76 -28.52 5.09
CA THR A 20 -16.10 -27.60 4.17
C THR A 20 -15.71 -26.30 4.89
N PRO A 21 -14.52 -25.72 4.66
CA PRO A 21 -14.25 -24.36 5.12
C PRO A 21 -14.85 -23.32 4.17
N ALA A 22 -15.54 -22.35 4.77
CA ALA A 22 -16.09 -21.16 4.13
C ALA A 22 -14.99 -20.15 3.81
N SER A 23 -15.12 -19.50 2.65
CA SER A 23 -14.25 -18.43 2.19
C SER A 23 -14.53 -17.14 2.97
N THR A 24 -13.53 -16.64 3.70
CA THR A 24 -13.58 -15.34 4.38
C THR A 24 -12.98 -14.27 3.47
N LEU A 25 -13.83 -13.35 3.01
CA LEU A 25 -13.45 -12.12 2.31
C LEU A 25 -12.71 -11.18 3.26
N THR A 26 -11.47 -10.86 2.95
CA THR A 26 -10.68 -9.80 3.61
C THR A 26 -10.96 -8.44 2.96
N PRO A 27 -11.15 -7.36 3.74
CA PRO A 27 -11.39 -6.02 3.18
C PRO A 27 -10.09 -5.35 2.73
N ALA A 28 -10.19 -4.59 1.63
CA ALA A 28 -9.11 -3.80 1.03
C ALA A 28 -8.63 -2.66 1.96
N PRO A 29 -7.35 -2.24 1.90
CA PRO A 29 -6.86 -1.11 2.67
C PRO A 29 -7.30 0.22 2.02
N SER A 30 -8.08 1.01 2.76
CA SER A 30 -8.32 2.43 2.46
C SER A 30 -7.14 3.28 2.93
N PHE A 31 -6.56 4.05 2.02
CA PHE A 31 -5.61 5.11 2.35
C PHE A 31 -6.36 6.32 2.94
N GLY A 32 -6.27 6.48 4.26
CA GLY A 32 -6.79 7.63 4.99
C GLY A 32 -5.73 8.73 5.15
N VAL A 33 -6.07 9.95 4.76
CA VAL A 33 -5.29 11.18 5.01
C VAL A 33 -5.75 11.78 6.35
N PRO A 34 -4.87 12.24 7.25
CA PRO A 34 -5.30 12.80 8.53
C PRO A 34 -5.93 14.19 8.31
N ALA A 35 -7.19 14.33 8.72
CA ALA A 35 -7.87 15.61 8.82
C ALA A 35 -7.44 16.32 10.10
N THR A 36 -6.86 17.51 9.96
CA THR A 36 -6.60 18.44 11.05
C THR A 36 -7.90 19.14 11.45
N THR A 37 -8.16 19.18 12.76
CA THR A 37 -9.30 19.82 13.40
C THR A 37 -9.19 21.34 13.33
N GLY A 38 -10.14 21.98 12.65
CA GLY A 38 -10.39 23.42 12.70
C GLY A 38 -11.86 23.68 13.02
N SER A 39 -12.13 24.12 14.26
CA SER A 39 -13.45 24.52 14.74
C SER A 39 -13.81 25.89 14.20
N THR A 40 -14.93 26.01 13.47
CA THR A 40 -15.80 27.19 13.52
C THR A 40 -17.24 26.80 13.17
N SER A 41 -18.12 27.10 14.12
CA SER A 41 -19.58 26.97 14.05
C SER A 41 -20.17 27.92 12.99
N ALA A 42 -21.09 27.43 12.17
CA ALA A 42 -21.93 28.28 11.32
C ALA A 42 -23.37 27.76 11.33
N ALA A 43 -24.27 28.66 11.73
CA ALA A 43 -25.68 28.45 11.97
C ALA A 43 -26.45 28.10 10.69
N SER A 44 -27.41 27.21 10.86
CA SER A 44 -28.44 26.84 9.90
C SER A 44 -29.53 27.91 9.85
N THR A 45 -29.84 28.41 8.66
CA THR A 45 -31.12 29.06 8.35
C THR A 45 -31.67 28.51 7.05
N SER A 46 -32.75 27.76 7.19
CA SER A 46 -33.66 27.28 6.16
C SER A 46 -34.50 28.41 5.58
N THR A 47 -34.55 28.53 4.25
CA THR A 47 -35.58 29.32 3.56
C THR A 47 -36.31 28.42 2.57
N SER A 48 -37.59 28.19 2.87
CA SER A 48 -38.55 27.45 2.07
C SER A 48 -38.95 28.23 0.81
N GLN A 49 -38.85 27.59 -0.35
CA GLN A 49 -39.38 28.08 -1.62
C GLN A 49 -40.65 27.29 -1.97
N ALA A 50 -41.80 27.93 -1.87
CA ALA A 50 -43.07 27.41 -2.35
C ALA A 50 -43.39 28.07 -3.69
N THR A 51 -43.43 27.28 -4.76
CA THR A 51 -43.97 27.66 -6.07
C THR A 51 -45.13 26.74 -6.39
N SER A 52 -46.33 27.29 -6.50
CA SER A 52 -47.51 26.60 -7.03
C SER A 52 -48.32 27.60 -7.81
N SER A 53 -48.43 27.37 -9.12
CA SER A 53 -49.41 28.02 -9.99
C SER A 53 -49.84 27.00 -11.04
N ALA A 54 -50.98 26.36 -10.80
CA ALA A 54 -51.74 25.64 -11.81
C ALA A 54 -52.69 26.63 -12.49
N VAL A 55 -52.71 26.64 -13.82
CA VAL A 55 -53.68 27.39 -14.63
C VAL A 55 -54.67 26.41 -15.24
N GLN A 56 -55.95 26.59 -14.93
CA GLN A 56 -57.06 25.95 -15.63
C GLN A 56 -58.05 27.05 -16.06
N ALA A 57 -58.38 27.05 -17.35
CA ALA A 57 -59.28 28.00 -17.98
C ALA A 57 -60.75 27.59 -17.78
N SER A 58 -61.64 28.57 -17.60
CA SER A 58 -63.01 28.59 -18.17
C SER A 58 -63.73 29.94 -17.95
N SER A 59 -64.08 30.55 -19.09
CA SER A 59 -65.24 31.40 -19.46
C SER A 59 -66.05 32.22 -18.43
N ALA A 60 -66.02 33.54 -18.67
CA ALA A 60 -67.14 34.48 -18.97
C ALA A 60 -68.40 34.58 -18.07
N GLY A 61 -68.69 35.81 -17.63
CA GLY A 61 -70.06 36.32 -17.41
C GLY A 61 -70.18 37.38 -16.30
N PRO A 62 -70.99 38.46 -16.44
CA PRO A 62 -70.69 39.79 -15.90
C PRO A 62 -71.64 40.28 -14.77
N THR A 63 -71.28 41.36 -14.05
CA THR A 63 -72.07 42.62 -13.83
C THR A 63 -71.82 43.32 -12.47
N THR A 64 -71.76 44.66 -12.56
CA THR A 64 -72.17 45.72 -11.60
C THR A 64 -71.36 46.12 -10.36
N ALA A 65 -70.98 47.42 -10.37
CA ALA A 65 -71.24 48.46 -9.35
C ALA A 65 -70.29 48.71 -8.16
N ILE A 66 -69.54 49.83 -8.28
CA ILE A 66 -69.23 50.92 -7.31
C ILE A 66 -69.04 50.63 -5.80
N THR A 67 -67.83 50.95 -5.29
CA THR A 67 -67.57 51.89 -4.16
C THR A 67 -66.03 51.97 -3.89
N PRO A 68 -65.47 53.15 -3.52
CA PRO A 68 -64.05 53.25 -3.18
C PRO A 68 -63.86 53.02 -1.68
N ALA A 69 -63.20 51.92 -1.30
CA ALA A 69 -62.70 51.74 0.06
C ALA A 69 -61.24 52.22 0.11
N THR A 70 -61.03 53.33 0.80
CA THR A 70 -59.73 53.90 1.16
C THR A 70 -58.88 52.84 1.87
N SER A 71 -58.06 52.11 1.11
CA SER A 71 -57.10 51.18 1.67
C SER A 71 -55.84 51.97 2.00
N GLN A 72 -55.61 52.21 3.30
CA GLN A 72 -54.30 52.61 3.80
C GLN A 72 -53.30 51.53 3.36
N ALA A 73 -52.49 51.85 2.36
CA ALA A 73 -51.38 51.00 1.96
C ALA A 73 -50.35 50.99 3.12
N PRO A 74 -49.77 49.82 3.46
CA PRO A 74 -48.71 49.72 4.45
C PRO A 74 -47.53 50.59 4.01
N LYS A 75 -47.15 51.57 4.81
CA LYS A 75 -45.93 52.34 4.61
C LYS A 75 -44.74 51.40 4.87
N LEU A 76 -44.26 50.78 3.80
CA LEU A 76 -42.88 50.29 3.73
C LEU A 76 -41.97 51.44 4.19
N PRO A 77 -40.95 51.22 5.03
CA PRO A 77 -39.99 52.26 5.38
C PRO A 77 -39.22 52.61 4.11
N SER A 78 -39.76 53.58 3.38
CA SER A 78 -39.23 54.06 2.13
C SER A 78 -38.09 55.00 2.48
N GLU A 79 -36.85 54.53 2.35
CA GLU A 79 -35.60 55.30 2.48
C GLU A 79 -35.49 56.48 1.49
N ILE A 80 -36.56 56.69 0.72
CA ILE A 80 -36.75 57.58 -0.42
C ILE A 80 -37.60 58.81 -0.01
N VAL A 81 -38.39 58.73 1.08
CA VAL A 81 -39.28 59.82 1.49
C VAL A 81 -38.49 60.82 2.34
N GLY A 82 -38.03 61.90 1.69
CA GLY A 82 -37.33 63.02 2.34
C GLY A 82 -35.95 63.35 1.73
N LYS A 83 -35.43 62.48 0.85
CA LYS A 83 -34.18 62.70 0.10
C LYS A 83 -34.50 63.31 -1.26
N SER A 84 -33.67 64.23 -1.76
CA SER A 84 -33.82 64.72 -3.12
C SER A 84 -33.50 63.59 -4.12
N VAL A 85 -34.07 63.63 -5.33
CA VAL A 85 -33.77 62.66 -6.40
C VAL A 85 -32.27 62.54 -6.64
N GLU A 86 -31.54 63.65 -6.49
CA GLU A 86 -30.10 63.72 -6.65
C GLU A 86 -29.33 62.97 -5.54
N GLU A 87 -29.85 62.97 -4.32
CA GLU A 87 -29.29 62.19 -3.22
C GLU A 87 -29.49 60.67 -3.42
N ILE A 88 -30.64 60.26 -3.97
CA ILE A 88 -30.91 58.86 -4.31
C ILE A 88 -29.99 58.39 -5.44
N ILE A 89 -29.78 59.21 -6.47
CA ILE A 89 -28.84 58.91 -7.55
C ILE A 89 -27.41 58.76 -7.02
N ARG A 90 -27.00 59.63 -6.07
CA ARG A 90 -25.69 59.55 -5.42
C ARG A 90 -25.54 58.27 -4.60
N ASP A 91 -26.55 57.90 -3.81
CA ASP A 91 -26.55 56.68 -3.00
C ASP A 91 -26.44 55.43 -3.90
N TRP A 92 -27.23 55.34 -4.97
CA TRP A 92 -27.15 54.24 -5.93
C TRP A 92 -25.81 54.18 -6.67
N ASN A 93 -25.22 55.32 -7.03
CA ASN A 93 -23.92 55.36 -7.66
C ASN A 93 -22.81 54.88 -6.71
N ASN A 94 -22.87 55.29 -5.44
CA ASN A 94 -21.95 54.83 -4.40
C ASN A 94 -22.10 53.31 -4.16
N GLU A 95 -23.34 52.82 -4.04
CA GLU A 95 -23.61 51.39 -3.87
C GLU A 95 -23.15 50.58 -5.08
N LEU A 96 -23.37 51.09 -6.30
CA LEU A 96 -22.91 50.46 -7.53
C LEU A 96 -21.37 50.38 -7.55
N GLN A 97 -20.68 51.46 -7.19
CA GLN A 97 -19.22 51.48 -7.10
C GLN A 97 -18.69 50.47 -6.06
N ASP A 98 -19.29 50.42 -4.87
CA ASP A 98 -18.89 49.48 -3.81
C ASP A 98 -19.15 48.02 -4.22
N ARG A 99 -20.34 47.71 -4.77
CA ARG A 99 -20.65 46.37 -5.29
C ARG A 99 -19.73 45.98 -6.44
N THR A 100 -19.39 46.91 -7.33
CA THR A 100 -18.44 46.65 -8.44
C THR A 100 -17.05 46.37 -7.90
N ALA A 101 -16.60 47.10 -6.88
CA ALA A 101 -15.30 46.84 -6.24
C ALA A 101 -15.25 45.46 -5.56
N LYS A 102 -16.31 45.08 -4.84
CA LYS A 102 -16.46 43.75 -4.23
C LYS A 102 -16.51 42.65 -5.28
N PHE A 103 -17.28 42.84 -6.36
CA PHE A 103 -17.36 41.89 -7.47
C PHE A 103 -15.99 41.66 -8.11
N ARG A 104 -15.20 42.71 -8.35
CA ARG A 104 -13.83 42.55 -8.86
C ARG A 104 -12.95 41.74 -7.91
N LYS A 105 -13.00 42.01 -6.59
CA LYS A 105 -12.26 41.22 -5.59
C LYS A 105 -12.67 39.74 -5.61
N HIS A 106 -13.97 39.45 -5.69
CA HIS A 106 -14.46 38.08 -5.79
C HIS A 106 -14.01 37.41 -7.10
N ALA A 107 -14.08 38.11 -8.23
CA ALA A 107 -13.62 37.59 -9.51
C ALA A 107 -12.11 37.26 -9.49
N THR A 108 -11.28 38.10 -8.85
CA THR A 108 -9.86 37.81 -8.66
C THR A 108 -9.63 36.59 -7.76
N ALA A 109 -10.35 36.49 -6.64
CA ALA A 109 -10.24 35.33 -5.74
C ALA A 109 -10.66 34.03 -6.43
N ILE A 110 -11.74 34.07 -7.22
CA ILE A 110 -12.22 32.92 -8.00
C ILE A 110 -11.17 32.52 -9.04
N ALA A 111 -10.55 33.48 -9.74
CA ALA A 111 -9.48 33.18 -10.70
C ALA A 111 -8.26 32.53 -10.04
N GLU A 112 -7.90 32.96 -8.82
CA GLU A 112 -6.83 32.33 -8.05
C GLU A 112 -7.18 30.93 -7.57
N TRP A 113 -8.44 30.68 -7.20
CA TRP A 113 -8.92 29.36 -6.83
C TRP A 113 -8.95 28.43 -8.03
N ASP A 114 -9.42 28.89 -9.19
CA ASP A 114 -9.40 28.12 -10.44
C ASP A 114 -7.97 27.70 -10.82
N LYS A 115 -7.00 28.62 -10.72
CA LYS A 115 -5.58 28.31 -10.92
C LYS A 115 -5.09 27.19 -9.98
N ARG A 116 -5.47 27.21 -8.70
CA ARG A 116 -5.11 26.16 -7.75
C ARG A 116 -5.80 24.82 -8.06
N ILE A 117 -7.06 24.85 -8.48
CA ILE A 117 -7.79 23.64 -8.89
C ILE A 117 -7.11 23.00 -10.10
N LEU A 118 -6.71 23.78 -11.10
CA LEU A 118 -5.97 23.28 -12.26
C LEU A 118 -4.61 22.69 -11.88
N GLN A 119 -3.88 23.32 -10.95
CA GLN A 119 -2.61 22.78 -10.44
C GLN A 119 -2.83 21.43 -9.70
N ASN A 120 -3.82 21.36 -8.82
CA ASN A 120 -4.16 20.13 -8.11
C ASN A 120 -4.61 19.02 -9.06
N ARG A 121 -5.40 19.36 -10.10
CA ARG A 121 -5.76 18.41 -11.16
C ARG A 121 -4.54 17.84 -11.86
N ASN A 122 -3.55 18.67 -12.21
CA ASN A 122 -2.32 18.20 -12.84
C ASN A 122 -1.48 17.31 -11.91
N VAL A 123 -1.48 17.57 -10.61
CA VAL A 123 -0.86 16.67 -9.61
C VAL A 123 -1.63 15.35 -9.55
N LEU A 124 -2.96 15.39 -9.53
CA LEU A 124 -3.80 14.21 -9.46
C LEU A 124 -3.64 13.29 -10.68
N ILE A 125 -3.56 13.86 -11.89
CA ILE A 125 -3.32 13.10 -13.12
C ILE A 125 -1.93 12.42 -13.09
N ARG A 126 -0.90 13.10 -12.57
CA ARG A 126 0.43 12.49 -12.40
C ARG A 126 0.40 11.36 -11.38
N LEU A 127 -0.27 11.57 -10.25
CA LEU A 127 -0.44 10.55 -9.23
C LEU A 127 -1.20 9.34 -9.77
N GLU A 128 -2.26 9.55 -10.55
CA GLU A 128 -3.01 8.48 -11.22
C GLU A 128 -2.09 7.65 -12.14
N ALA A 129 -1.24 8.30 -12.94
CA ALA A 129 -0.28 7.61 -13.79
C ALA A 129 0.76 6.82 -12.98
N GLU A 130 1.25 7.38 -11.87
CA GLU A 130 2.16 6.68 -10.95
C GLU A 130 1.49 5.48 -10.29
N VAL A 131 0.24 5.62 -9.83
CA VAL A 131 -0.54 4.53 -9.24
C VAL A 131 -0.77 3.42 -10.27
N ALA A 132 -1.12 3.76 -11.51
CA ALA A 132 -1.27 2.77 -12.58
C ALA A 132 0.03 1.97 -12.80
N LYS A 133 1.18 2.65 -12.80
CA LYS A 133 2.49 2.00 -12.88
C LYS A 133 2.76 1.10 -11.67
N VAL A 134 2.44 1.55 -10.45
CA VAL A 134 2.61 0.73 -9.24
C VAL A 134 1.75 -0.52 -9.32
N VAL A 135 0.49 -0.42 -9.75
CA VAL A 135 -0.42 -1.56 -9.93
C VAL A 135 0.14 -2.55 -10.96
N GLU A 136 0.67 -2.06 -12.09
CA GLU A 136 1.32 -2.90 -13.08
C GLU A 136 2.54 -3.65 -12.48
N THR A 137 3.40 -2.95 -11.74
CA THR A 137 4.54 -3.57 -11.08
C THR A 137 4.13 -4.58 -10.02
N GLN A 138 3.09 -4.30 -9.24
CA GLN A 138 2.55 -5.22 -8.25
C GLN A 138 2.01 -6.49 -8.93
N THR A 139 1.23 -6.33 -10.00
CA THR A 139 0.69 -7.48 -10.75
C THR A 139 1.82 -8.30 -11.37
N SER A 140 2.90 -7.66 -11.81
CA SER A 140 4.11 -8.36 -12.29
C SER A 140 4.79 -9.16 -11.18
N LEU A 141 4.97 -8.56 -9.99
CA LEU A 141 5.53 -9.24 -8.82
C LEU A 141 4.66 -10.41 -8.37
N GLU A 142 3.34 -10.26 -8.34
CA GLU A 142 2.40 -11.35 -8.02
C GLU A 142 2.57 -12.53 -8.98
N ARG A 143 2.70 -12.29 -10.29
CA ARG A 143 3.00 -13.35 -11.26
C ARG A 143 4.37 -13.99 -11.04
N GLN A 144 5.39 -13.21 -10.70
CA GLN A 144 6.71 -13.75 -10.40
C GLN A 144 6.70 -14.61 -9.13
N LEU A 145 5.95 -14.21 -8.10
CA LEU A 145 5.76 -14.99 -6.88
C LEU A 145 5.00 -16.29 -7.16
N GLU A 146 3.93 -16.24 -7.96
CA GLU A 146 3.21 -17.45 -8.40
C GLU A 146 4.15 -18.40 -9.16
N LEU A 147 4.99 -17.87 -10.06
CA LEU A 147 5.99 -18.67 -10.77
C LEU A 147 6.98 -19.33 -9.79
N ILE A 148 7.51 -18.56 -8.83
CA ILE A 148 8.42 -19.10 -7.82
C ILE A 148 7.73 -20.18 -6.99
N GLU A 149 6.48 -19.98 -6.58
CA GLU A 149 5.69 -20.97 -5.85
C GLU A 149 5.50 -22.25 -6.67
N THR A 150 5.24 -22.12 -7.98
CA THR A 150 5.14 -23.28 -8.87
C THR A 150 6.46 -24.03 -8.98
N HIS A 151 7.58 -23.33 -9.17
CA HIS A 151 8.89 -23.94 -9.21
C HIS A 151 9.24 -24.63 -7.87
N GLN A 152 8.95 -24.01 -6.73
CA GLN A 152 9.18 -24.62 -5.41
C GLN A 152 8.41 -25.94 -5.29
N ARG A 153 7.12 -25.94 -5.64
CA ARG A 153 6.28 -27.15 -5.58
C ARG A 153 6.76 -28.25 -6.53
N GLU A 154 7.23 -27.88 -7.73
CA GLU A 154 7.79 -28.84 -8.69
C GLU A 154 9.10 -29.44 -8.19
N VAL A 155 9.98 -28.62 -7.59
CA VAL A 155 11.23 -29.09 -6.96
C VAL A 155 10.91 -30.01 -5.79
N ASP A 156 9.98 -29.64 -4.90
CA ASP A 156 9.57 -30.48 -3.77
C ASP A 156 9.03 -31.83 -4.25
N LYS A 157 8.21 -31.84 -5.31
CA LYS A 157 7.69 -33.07 -5.91
C LYS A 157 8.79 -33.91 -6.56
N ALA A 158 9.75 -33.29 -7.23
CA ALA A 158 10.88 -33.98 -7.83
C ALA A 158 11.78 -34.59 -6.76
N LEU A 159 12.05 -33.86 -5.67
CA LEU A 159 12.80 -34.35 -4.51
C LEU A 159 12.08 -35.51 -3.83
N GLN A 160 10.78 -35.41 -3.59
CA GLN A 160 10.00 -36.52 -3.03
C GLN A 160 10.08 -37.78 -3.93
N GLY A 161 10.00 -37.62 -5.25
CA GLY A 161 10.17 -38.75 -6.18
C GLY A 161 11.58 -39.35 -6.14
N MET A 162 12.61 -38.52 -5.99
CA MET A 162 13.99 -38.99 -5.81
C MET A 162 14.20 -39.68 -4.46
N GLU A 163 13.60 -39.17 -3.38
CA GLU A 163 13.61 -39.79 -2.05
C GLU A 163 12.92 -41.15 -2.06
N GLU A 164 11.77 -41.27 -2.72
CA GLU A 164 11.07 -42.55 -2.88
C GLU A 164 11.89 -43.56 -3.69
N GLU A 165 12.53 -43.14 -4.78
CA GLU A 165 13.42 -44.00 -5.59
C GLU A 165 14.67 -44.40 -4.78
N ALA A 166 15.26 -43.46 -4.03
CA ALA A 166 16.42 -43.71 -3.17
C ALA A 166 16.07 -44.68 -2.02
N GLU A 167 14.92 -44.50 -1.36
CA GLU A 167 14.42 -45.41 -0.33
C GLU A 167 14.14 -46.80 -0.92
N ARG A 168 13.61 -46.89 -2.15
CA ARG A 168 13.42 -48.18 -2.84
C ARG A 168 14.74 -48.89 -3.09
N ILE A 169 15.76 -48.17 -3.57
CA ILE A 169 17.12 -48.71 -3.79
C ILE A 169 17.74 -49.12 -2.45
N PHE A 170 17.63 -48.27 -1.42
CA PHE A 170 18.14 -48.57 -0.10
C PHE A 170 17.49 -49.81 0.49
N GLN A 171 16.16 -49.99 0.37
CA GLN A 171 15.50 -51.20 0.86
C GLN A 171 15.94 -52.46 0.11
N ASP A 172 16.14 -52.37 -1.21
CA ASP A 172 16.63 -53.48 -2.04
C ASP A 172 18.08 -53.86 -1.66
N GLU A 173 18.96 -52.86 -1.56
CA GLU A 173 20.37 -53.05 -1.22
C GLU A 173 20.59 -53.42 0.25
N ARG A 174 19.77 -52.92 1.18
CA ARG A 174 19.81 -53.27 2.61
C ARG A 174 19.51 -54.75 2.85
N VAL A 175 18.75 -55.41 1.99
CA VAL A 175 18.57 -56.87 2.06
C VAL A 175 19.87 -57.60 1.69
N LEU A 176 20.70 -57.01 0.82
CA LEU A 176 21.99 -57.56 0.39
C LEU A 176 23.16 -57.21 1.32
N LEU A 177 23.15 -56.02 1.93
CA LEU A 177 24.25 -55.47 2.73
C LEU A 177 24.11 -55.67 4.25
N ARG A 178 23.06 -56.36 4.73
CA ARG A 178 22.79 -56.56 6.17
C ARG A 178 23.95 -57.19 6.96
N GLU A 179 24.94 -57.79 6.29
CA GLU A 179 26.11 -58.43 6.90
C GLU A 179 27.41 -57.59 6.80
N ASP A 180 27.41 -56.40 6.18
CA ASP A 180 28.62 -55.56 6.04
C ASP A 180 28.76 -54.51 7.17
N GLU A 181 29.68 -54.78 8.10
CA GLU A 181 30.01 -53.90 9.23
C GLU A 181 30.61 -52.56 8.79
N ALA A 182 31.28 -52.50 7.64
CA ALA A 182 31.87 -51.27 7.10
C ALA A 182 30.81 -50.29 6.54
N ALA A 183 29.71 -50.81 5.98
CA ALA A 183 28.56 -50.01 5.58
C ALA A 183 27.88 -49.38 6.81
N SER A 184 27.66 -50.16 7.88
CA SER A 184 27.07 -49.66 9.13
C SER A 184 27.90 -48.54 9.78
N ALA A 185 29.23 -48.66 9.80
CA ALA A 185 30.10 -47.60 10.33
C ALA A 185 29.99 -46.29 9.52
N ARG A 186 29.85 -46.35 8.19
CA ARG A 186 29.63 -45.15 7.36
C ARG A 186 28.28 -44.50 7.61
N ASP A 187 27.21 -45.28 7.77
CA ASP A 187 25.88 -44.75 8.07
C ASP A 187 25.89 -43.96 9.39
N THR A 188 26.55 -44.48 10.43
CA THR A 188 26.66 -43.76 11.71
C THR A 188 27.43 -42.44 11.60
N MET A 189 28.41 -42.35 10.68
CA MET A 189 29.16 -41.11 10.44
C MET A 189 28.32 -40.06 9.70
N PHE A 190 27.53 -40.48 8.71
CA PHE A 190 26.63 -39.57 8.00
C PHE A 190 25.48 -39.07 8.89
N GLU A 191 24.94 -39.93 9.76
CA GLU A 191 23.96 -39.52 10.77
C GLU A 191 24.53 -38.43 11.69
N GLN A 192 25.77 -38.61 12.17
CA GLN A 192 26.46 -37.60 12.97
C GLN A 192 26.66 -36.29 12.18
N ALA A 193 26.95 -36.37 10.88
CA ALA A 193 27.10 -35.19 10.03
C ALA A 193 25.78 -34.43 9.84
N GLU A 194 24.64 -35.12 9.68
CA GLU A 194 23.32 -34.50 9.63
C GLU A 194 22.94 -33.82 10.95
N VAL A 195 23.29 -34.41 12.10
CA VAL A 195 23.11 -33.75 13.41
C VAL A 195 23.90 -32.45 13.49
N VAL A 196 25.16 -32.43 13.06
CA VAL A 196 25.98 -31.21 13.05
C VAL A 196 25.40 -30.16 12.09
N LYS A 197 24.89 -30.57 10.92
CA LYS A 197 24.23 -29.67 9.97
C LYS A 197 22.96 -29.05 10.56
N HIS A 198 22.12 -29.83 11.22
CA HIS A 198 20.93 -29.31 11.92
C HIS A 198 21.30 -28.34 13.03
N GLU A 199 22.36 -28.62 13.79
CA GLU A 199 22.86 -27.69 14.82
C GLU A 199 23.35 -26.38 14.19
N LEU A 200 24.11 -26.43 13.08
CA LEU A 200 24.55 -25.23 12.37
C LEU A 200 23.38 -24.43 11.77
N GLN A 201 22.36 -25.10 11.26
CA GLN A 201 21.15 -24.43 10.77
C GLN A 201 20.39 -23.77 11.92
N HIS A 202 20.21 -24.48 13.05
CA HIS A 202 19.61 -23.92 14.25
C HIS A 202 20.39 -22.72 14.77
N MET A 203 21.73 -22.79 14.84
CA MET A 203 22.57 -21.66 15.19
C MET A 203 22.41 -20.49 14.19
N THR A 204 22.23 -20.75 12.91
CA THR A 204 21.98 -19.72 11.89
C THR A 204 20.60 -19.07 12.09
N GLU A 205 19.57 -19.87 12.34
CA GLU A 205 18.22 -19.40 12.68
C GLU A 205 18.24 -18.57 13.97
N GLN A 206 19.01 -19.00 14.97
CA GLN A 206 19.24 -18.28 16.21
C GLN A 206 19.98 -16.97 15.96
N VAL A 207 21.03 -16.94 15.15
CA VAL A 207 21.72 -15.70 14.77
C VAL A 207 20.78 -14.77 14.00
N LYS A 208 19.95 -15.30 13.10
CA LYS A 208 18.90 -14.54 12.41
C LYS A 208 17.87 -13.98 13.38
N SER A 209 17.43 -14.76 14.37
CA SER A 209 16.53 -14.32 15.44
C SER A 209 17.20 -13.28 16.35
N ILE A 210 18.47 -13.46 16.69
CA ILE A 210 19.27 -12.47 17.42
C ILE A 210 19.41 -11.19 16.60
N ILE A 211 19.60 -11.26 15.29
CA ILE A 211 19.64 -10.09 14.41
C ILE A 211 18.25 -9.44 14.31
N GLN A 212 17.17 -10.21 14.22
CA GLN A 212 15.81 -9.67 14.19
C GLN A 212 15.43 -9.01 15.51
N THR A 213 15.75 -9.65 16.64
CA THR A 213 15.56 -9.08 17.99
C THR A 213 16.50 -7.93 18.24
N MET A 214 17.74 -7.96 17.74
CA MET A 214 18.67 -6.83 17.75
C MET A 214 18.14 -5.68 16.89
N ASN A 215 17.61 -5.95 15.70
CA ASN A 215 16.98 -4.93 14.86
C ASN A 215 15.68 -4.41 15.47
N ALA A 216 14.97 -5.22 16.26
CA ALA A 216 13.79 -4.81 17.02
C ALA A 216 14.16 -4.00 18.27
N THR A 217 15.25 -4.35 18.97
CA THR A 217 15.72 -3.66 20.19
C THR A 217 16.55 -2.41 19.88
N GLN A 218 17.43 -2.47 18.87
CA GLN A 218 18.06 -1.31 18.23
C GLN A 218 17.03 -0.47 17.47
N GLY A 219 15.91 -1.07 17.06
CA GLY A 219 14.70 -0.43 16.56
C GLY A 219 13.71 0.01 17.64
N GLY A 220 14.11 0.01 18.91
CA GLY A 220 13.35 0.59 20.03
C GLY A 220 12.56 -0.45 20.84
N GLU A 221 13.14 -0.85 21.97
CA GLU A 221 12.38 -1.12 23.20
C GLU A 221 11.71 0.19 23.65
N LEU A 222 10.63 0.58 22.98
CA LEU A 222 9.58 1.39 23.55
C LEU A 222 8.27 0.69 23.23
N GLU A 223 7.85 -0.11 24.20
CA GLU A 223 6.49 -0.60 24.42
C GLU A 223 5.42 0.35 23.84
N ALA A 224 5.01 0.08 22.60
CA ALA A 224 3.66 0.24 22.03
C ALA A 224 3.79 0.43 20.51
N ALA A 225 3.16 -0.47 19.74
CA ALA A 225 3.02 -0.38 18.29
C ALA A 225 2.23 0.86 17.78
N ASP A 226 2.00 1.87 18.63
CA ASP A 226 1.21 3.07 18.35
C ASP A 226 2.01 4.39 18.37
N SER A 227 3.33 4.36 18.57
CA SER A 227 4.14 5.59 18.42
C SER A 227 5.59 5.30 18.10
N MET A 228 5.90 4.92 16.86
CA MET A 228 7.24 5.20 16.35
C MET A 228 7.41 6.72 16.38
N THR A 229 8.26 7.24 17.26
CA THR A 229 8.44 8.69 17.31
C THR A 229 9.02 9.13 15.96
N PRO A 230 8.66 10.31 15.43
CA PRO A 230 9.21 10.79 14.17
C PRO A 230 10.75 10.87 14.19
N PHE A 231 11.34 10.95 15.39
CA PHE A 231 12.78 10.86 15.60
C PHE A 231 13.31 9.44 15.35
N ASP A 232 12.66 8.39 15.87
CA ASP A 232 13.09 7.00 15.64
C ASP A 232 13.00 6.63 14.15
N VAL A 233 11.97 7.12 13.46
CA VAL A 233 11.85 6.97 12.00
C VAL A 233 13.01 7.66 11.28
N ALA A 234 13.37 8.87 11.71
CA ALA A 234 14.49 9.62 11.11
C ALA A 234 15.84 8.93 11.34
N VAL A 235 16.11 8.43 12.55
CA VAL A 235 17.34 7.68 12.86
C VAL A 235 17.43 6.42 12.01
N ARG A 236 16.33 5.68 11.85
CA ARG A 236 16.30 4.48 11.00
C ARG A 236 16.52 4.81 9.52
N ILE A 237 15.93 5.90 9.02
CA ILE A 237 16.16 6.36 7.65
C ILE A 237 17.65 6.71 7.47
N LEU A 238 18.24 7.41 8.42
CA LEU A 238 19.64 7.83 8.35
C LEU A 238 20.59 6.63 8.40
N ASP A 239 20.33 5.63 9.24
CA ASP A 239 21.10 4.39 9.26
C ASP A 239 21.00 3.64 7.92
N ASN A 240 19.78 3.53 7.36
CA ASN A 240 19.59 2.92 6.04
C ASN A 240 20.31 3.71 4.93
N GLN A 241 20.25 5.04 4.98
CA GLN A 241 20.94 5.93 4.05
C GLN A 241 22.46 5.81 4.19
N LEU A 242 22.99 5.70 5.41
CA LEU A 242 24.42 5.49 5.66
C LEU A 242 24.88 4.16 5.08
N ARG A 243 24.13 3.07 5.34
CA ARG A 243 24.41 1.75 4.76
C ARG A 243 24.35 1.77 3.23
N SER A 244 23.36 2.45 2.66
CA SER A 244 23.23 2.62 1.21
C SER A 244 24.41 3.40 0.63
N LEU A 245 24.86 4.47 1.29
CA LEU A 245 26.02 5.24 0.88
C LEU A 245 27.33 4.45 1.00
N MET A 246 27.52 3.71 2.09
CA MET A 246 28.69 2.83 2.24
C MET A 246 28.72 1.76 1.15
N TRP A 247 27.55 1.17 0.83
CA TRP A 247 27.44 0.20 -0.26
C TRP A 247 27.74 0.83 -1.63
N ILE A 248 27.23 2.04 -1.88
CA ILE A 248 27.54 2.79 -3.12
C ILE A 248 29.04 3.09 -3.20
N ASP A 249 29.69 3.49 -2.10
CA ASP A 249 31.13 3.76 -2.07
C ASP A 249 31.95 2.49 -2.34
N GLU A 250 31.59 1.36 -1.72
CA GLU A 250 32.20 0.06 -2.00
C GLU A 250 32.04 -0.33 -3.48
N LYS A 251 30.85 -0.15 -4.06
CA LYS A 251 30.61 -0.45 -5.48
C LYS A 251 31.29 0.54 -6.41
N ALA A 252 31.40 1.81 -6.05
CA ALA A 252 32.12 2.82 -6.82
C ALA A 252 33.63 2.55 -6.81
N THR A 253 34.20 2.15 -5.67
CA THR A 253 35.60 1.74 -5.57
C THR A 253 35.88 0.45 -6.32
N GLU A 254 34.97 -0.54 -6.26
CA GLU A 254 35.02 -1.76 -7.09
C GLU A 254 35.00 -1.42 -8.59
N PHE A 255 34.10 -0.52 -9.01
CA PHE A 255 33.99 -0.08 -10.40
C PHE A 255 35.22 0.71 -10.86
N SER A 256 35.75 1.61 -10.02
CA SER A 256 36.99 2.34 -10.25
C SER A 256 38.18 1.37 -10.40
N GLY A 257 38.28 0.37 -9.52
CA GLY A 257 39.30 -0.68 -9.61
C GLY A 257 39.19 -1.50 -10.89
N ARG A 258 37.96 -1.84 -11.33
CA ARG A 258 37.72 -2.48 -12.63
C ARG A 258 38.16 -1.58 -13.78
N ILE A 259 37.81 -0.29 -13.77
CA ILE A 259 38.25 0.69 -14.77
C ILE A 259 39.77 0.80 -14.81
N GLN A 260 40.46 0.83 -13.68
CA GLN A 260 41.93 0.92 -13.63
C GLN A 260 42.61 -0.38 -14.11
N LYS A 261 41.93 -1.52 -13.99
CA LYS A 261 42.43 -2.80 -14.52
C LYS A 261 42.31 -2.88 -16.05
N LEU A 262 41.30 -2.25 -16.65
CA LEU A 262 41.09 -2.21 -18.11
C LEU A 262 42.28 -1.68 -18.94
N PRO A 263 42.94 -0.55 -18.59
CA PRO A 263 44.10 -0.05 -19.33
C PRO A 263 45.31 -0.98 -19.22
N ASN A 264 45.44 -1.76 -18.14
CA ASN A 264 46.53 -2.72 -18.00
C ASN A 264 46.29 -4.00 -18.82
N THR A 265 45.03 -4.45 -18.93
CA THR A 265 44.65 -5.54 -19.85
C THR A 265 44.80 -5.15 -21.33
N ASN A 266 44.53 -3.89 -21.69
CA ASN A 266 44.76 -3.40 -23.06
C ASN A 266 46.26 -3.33 -23.38
N ALA A 267 47.08 -2.85 -22.44
CA ALA A 267 48.54 -2.82 -22.60
C ALA A 267 49.20 -4.22 -22.61
N SER A 268 48.63 -5.21 -21.90
CA SER A 268 49.11 -6.60 -21.95
C SER A 268 48.71 -7.33 -23.23
N VAL A 269 47.54 -7.03 -23.81
CA VAL A 269 47.12 -7.58 -25.12
C VAL A 269 47.98 -7.03 -26.25
N ASP A 270 48.39 -5.76 -26.17
CA ASP A 270 49.29 -5.16 -27.16
C ASP A 270 50.74 -5.68 -27.04
N ARG A 271 51.21 -6.04 -25.83
CA ARG A 271 52.54 -6.66 -25.62
C ARG A 271 52.63 -8.14 -25.99
N ASP A 272 51.52 -8.89 -25.96
CA ASP A 272 51.48 -10.31 -26.37
C ASP A 272 51.28 -10.48 -27.90
N SER A 273 50.98 -9.39 -28.60
CA SER A 273 50.91 -9.33 -30.08
C SER A 273 52.30 -9.27 -30.75
N GLY A 274 53.38 -9.29 -29.97
CA GLY A 274 54.77 -9.32 -30.43
C GLY A 274 55.19 -10.69 -30.97
N ILE A 275 54.51 -11.19 -32.00
CA ILE A 275 54.91 -12.39 -32.76
C ILE A 275 56.27 -12.10 -33.43
N PRO A 276 57.35 -12.84 -33.13
CA PRO A 276 58.63 -12.65 -33.82
C PRO A 276 58.51 -13.10 -35.27
N ARG A 277 58.62 -12.14 -36.20
CA ARG A 277 58.74 -12.39 -37.64
C ARG A 277 60.11 -12.97 -37.96
N PHE A 278 60.24 -14.29 -37.87
CA PHE A 278 61.26 -15.04 -38.58
C PHE A 278 60.57 -16.08 -39.45
N TRP A 279 61.19 -16.39 -40.60
CA TRP A 279 60.73 -17.26 -41.70
C TRP A 279 60.06 -16.56 -42.89
N LEU A 280 60.84 -15.74 -43.59
CA LEU A 280 60.83 -15.69 -45.06
C LEU A 280 62.27 -15.47 -45.54
N SER A 281 63.00 -16.56 -45.79
CA SER A 281 64.01 -16.68 -46.84
C SER A 281 64.38 -18.13 -47.08
#